data_AF-A0A1V5LXQ7-F1
#
_entry.id   AF-A0A1V5LXQ7-F1
#
_cell.length_a   1.000
_cell.length_b   1.000
_cell.length_c   1.000
_cell.angle_alpha   90.00
_cell.angle_beta   90.00
_cell.angle_gamma   90.00
#
_symmetry.space_group_name_H-M   'P 1'
#
loop_
_entity.id
_entity.type
_entity.pdbx_description
1 polymer ?
#
loop_
_entity_poly.entity_id
_entity_poly.type
_entity_poly.pdbx_seq_one_letter_code
_entity_poly.pdbx_strand_id
1 'polypeptide(L)'
;MFVVYTAGPYRSAQGMHGVAQNIERAGSVARQLWAMGFTVICPHKNTAFFDGADIPDEVWLAGCLQLVGRADILILLPGWEHSSGTRIERDTALAKPARARPVEGGEMGEAAHSVALAHGNHLAQRRIASHMRPMLIETESTPNPATLKFLPGRAVMEAGTRDFASPEEAEASPLATALFALGDVTGVFFGRDFVSVTIAPGAEWADAKPDVLGIVMDHFLADMPLFHPASAAGISVPGDDEGGFADDPADADIVEQIKELIETRVRPAVANDGGDIVYRGFDKGNVYLKMQGACSGCPSSTATLKNGIESLLKHYVPEVTAVHAV
;
A
#
# COMPACT_ATOMS: atom_id res chain seq x y z
N MET A 1 2.14 -8.46 12.62
CA MET A 1 3.56 -8.05 12.61
C MET A 1 4.39 -9.31 12.52
N PHE A 2 5.16 -9.50 11.44
CA PHE A 2 5.95 -10.72 11.25
C PHE A 2 7.19 -10.70 12.14
N VAL A 3 7.43 -11.82 12.82
CA VAL A 3 8.61 -12.06 13.64
C VAL A 3 9.65 -12.82 12.81
N VAL A 4 10.80 -12.21 12.57
CA VAL A 4 11.91 -12.80 11.81
C VAL A 4 12.93 -13.37 12.77
N TYR A 5 13.36 -14.61 12.56
CA TYR A 5 14.45 -15.25 13.29
C TYR A 5 15.68 -15.40 12.40
N THR A 6 16.82 -14.86 12.82
CA THR A 6 18.09 -15.05 12.10
C THR A 6 18.85 -16.24 12.65
N ALA A 7 19.16 -17.22 11.80
CA ALA A 7 19.78 -18.48 12.19
C ALA A 7 21.10 -18.68 11.43
N GLY A 8 22.16 -19.07 12.12
CA GLY A 8 23.49 -19.18 11.54
C GLY A 8 24.53 -19.72 12.53
N PRO A 9 25.76 -20.02 12.07
CA PRO A 9 26.80 -20.55 12.94
C PRO A 9 27.09 -19.56 14.08
N TYR A 10 26.97 -20.00 15.33
CA TYR A 10 27.44 -19.23 16.48
C TYR A 10 28.90 -19.61 16.78
N ARG A 11 29.14 -20.91 17.00
CA ARG A 11 30.47 -21.48 17.24
C ARG A 11 31.34 -21.38 15.97
N SER A 12 32.66 -21.27 16.16
CA SER A 12 33.62 -21.21 15.07
C SER A 12 34.86 -22.03 15.40
N ALA A 13 35.41 -22.73 14.39
CA ALA A 13 36.69 -23.43 14.49
C ALA A 13 37.88 -22.49 14.70
N GLN A 14 37.71 -21.18 14.45
CA GLN A 14 38.70 -20.13 14.71
C GLN A 14 38.64 -19.60 16.16
N GLY A 15 37.97 -20.33 17.07
CA GLY A 15 37.83 -19.95 18.47
C GLY A 15 37.02 -18.66 18.65
N MET A 16 37.28 -17.94 19.75
CA MET A 16 36.51 -16.76 20.15
C MET A 16 36.52 -15.63 19.13
N HIS A 17 37.59 -15.48 18.36
CA HIS A 17 37.64 -14.50 17.28
C HIS A 17 36.60 -14.80 16.19
N GLY A 18 36.48 -16.07 15.78
CA GLY A 18 35.48 -16.47 14.80
C GLY A 18 34.05 -16.36 15.34
N VAL A 19 33.83 -16.62 16.63
CA VAL A 19 32.53 -16.41 17.29
C VAL A 19 32.14 -14.94 17.26
N ALA A 20 33.06 -14.02 17.58
CA ALA A 20 32.79 -12.58 17.51
C ALA A 20 32.45 -12.12 16.08
N GLN A 21 33.14 -12.65 15.06
CA GLN A 21 32.80 -12.37 13.66
C GLN A 21 31.41 -12.85 13.28
N ASN A 22 31.01 -14.05 13.73
CA ASN A 22 29.68 -14.59 13.51
C ASN A 22 28.59 -13.72 14.17
N ILE A 23 28.82 -13.28 15.41
CA ILE A 23 27.90 -12.39 16.14
C ILE A 23 27.76 -11.04 15.43
N GLU A 24 28.86 -10.46 14.94
CA GLU A 24 28.82 -9.20 14.20
C GLU A 24 28.08 -9.34 12.86
N ARG A 25 28.31 -10.43 12.11
CA ARG A 25 27.58 -10.70 10.87
C ARG A 25 26.08 -10.87 11.11
N ALA A 26 25.71 -11.70 12.08
CA ALA A 26 24.32 -11.91 12.48
C ALA A 26 23.67 -10.60 12.95
N GLY A 27 24.37 -9.83 13.77
CA GLY A 27 23.92 -8.51 14.24
C GLY A 27 23.79 -7.48 13.12
N SER A 28 24.66 -7.52 12.10
CA SER A 28 24.54 -6.67 10.91
C SER A 28 23.28 -7.00 10.13
N VAL A 29 23.01 -8.28 9.87
CA VAL A 29 21.79 -8.72 9.19
C VAL A 29 20.55 -8.38 10.02
N ALA A 30 20.58 -8.61 11.33
CA ALA A 30 19.47 -8.26 12.22
C ALA A 30 19.21 -6.74 12.26
N ARG A 31 20.24 -5.90 12.28
CA ARG A 31 20.09 -4.44 12.20
C ARG A 31 19.50 -4.00 10.87
N GLN A 32 19.90 -4.63 9.76
CA GLN A 32 19.31 -4.36 8.45
C GLN A 32 17.83 -4.74 8.44
N LEU A 33 17.48 -5.91 8.98
CA LEU A 33 16.09 -6.36 9.10
C LEU A 33 15.23 -5.45 10.01
N TRP A 34 15.79 -4.98 11.13
CA TRP A 34 15.15 -3.98 11.98
C TRP A 34 14.95 -2.66 11.24
N ALA A 35 15.95 -2.20 10.48
CA ALA A 35 15.84 -1.01 9.65
C ALA A 35 14.81 -1.17 8.52
N MET A 36 14.54 -2.41 8.10
CA MET A 36 13.48 -2.76 7.15
C MET A 36 12.09 -2.92 7.81
N GLY A 37 11.96 -2.68 9.12
CA GLY A 37 10.67 -2.66 9.84
C GLY A 37 10.21 -4.03 10.36
N PHE A 38 11.06 -5.05 10.32
CA PHE A 38 10.75 -6.36 10.89
C PHE A 38 10.98 -6.39 12.41
N THR A 39 10.18 -7.16 13.13
CA THR A 39 10.52 -7.57 14.50
C THR A 39 11.53 -8.71 14.42
N VAL A 40 12.78 -8.47 14.79
CA VAL A 40 13.86 -9.45 14.59
C VAL A 40 14.32 -10.06 15.91
N ILE A 41 14.33 -11.38 15.94
CA ILE A 41 15.00 -12.19 16.96
C ILE A 41 16.38 -12.56 16.42
N CYS A 42 17.42 -11.99 17.02
CA CYS A 42 18.81 -12.32 16.72
C CYS A 42 19.43 -13.10 17.89
N PRO A 43 19.36 -14.44 17.89
CA PRO A 43 19.90 -15.26 18.98
C PRO A 43 21.38 -14.95 19.24
N HIS A 44 22.19 -14.71 18.20
CA HIS A 44 23.60 -14.35 18.35
C HIS A 44 23.84 -13.12 19.21
N LYS A 45 23.00 -12.09 19.09
CA LYS A 45 23.12 -10.87 19.92
C LYS A 45 22.43 -11.02 21.27
N ASN A 46 21.35 -11.81 21.33
CA ASN A 46 20.62 -12.08 22.58
C ASN A 46 21.46 -12.89 23.57
N THR A 47 22.29 -13.81 23.09
CA THR A 47 23.07 -14.72 23.95
C THR A 47 24.55 -14.34 24.09
N ALA A 48 25.06 -13.39 23.28
CA ALA A 48 26.47 -12.98 23.28
C ALA A 48 27.06 -12.68 24.66
N PHE A 49 26.28 -12.03 25.53
CA PHE A 49 26.74 -11.62 26.86
C PHE A 49 26.77 -12.75 27.89
N PHE A 50 26.27 -13.94 27.53
CA PHE A 50 26.30 -15.14 28.38
C PHE A 50 27.44 -16.10 27.99
N ASP A 51 28.32 -15.72 27.04
CA ASP A 51 29.50 -16.52 26.72
C ASP A 51 30.38 -16.70 27.97
N GLY A 52 30.72 -17.96 28.28
CA GLY A 52 31.46 -18.35 29.48
C GLY A 52 30.59 -18.80 30.65
N ALA A 53 29.26 -18.72 30.54
CA ALA A 53 28.37 -19.45 31.45
C ALA A 53 28.51 -20.97 31.20
N ASP A 54 28.58 -21.76 32.28
CA ASP A 54 28.63 -23.23 32.22
C ASP A 54 27.23 -23.81 31.90
N ILE A 55 26.71 -23.44 30.73
CA ILE A 55 25.39 -23.84 30.24
C ILE A 55 25.58 -24.63 28.94
N PRO A 56 25.14 -25.90 28.89
CA PRO A 56 25.29 -26.75 27.70
C PRO A 56 24.59 -26.17 26.45
N ASP A 57 25.16 -26.42 25.27
CA ASP A 57 24.65 -25.94 23.98
C ASP A 57 23.22 -26.43 23.69
N GLU A 58 22.84 -27.60 24.22
CA GLU A 58 21.51 -28.18 24.09
C GLU A 58 20.43 -27.31 24.76
N VAL A 59 20.76 -26.63 25.86
CA VAL A 59 19.83 -25.75 26.57
C VAL A 59 19.56 -24.50 25.73
N TRP A 60 20.61 -23.90 25.16
CA TRP A 60 20.49 -22.77 24.25
C TRP A 60 19.70 -23.14 23.00
N LEU A 61 19.98 -24.30 22.41
CA LEU A 61 19.26 -24.81 21.25
C LEU A 61 17.77 -25.02 21.57
N ALA A 62 17.43 -25.64 22.70
CA ALA A 62 16.03 -25.83 23.10
C ALA A 62 15.27 -24.50 23.20
N GLY A 63 15.89 -23.44 23.75
CA GLY A 63 15.34 -22.09 23.75
C GLY A 63 15.18 -21.50 22.35
N CYS A 64 16.21 -21.65 21.51
CA CYS A 64 16.18 -21.22 20.10
C CYS A 64 15.03 -21.88 19.33
N LEU A 65 14.79 -23.19 19.51
CA LEU A 65 13.69 -23.90 18.86
C LEU A 65 12.30 -23.39 19.31
N GLN A 66 12.16 -22.94 20.56
CA GLN A 66 10.91 -22.30 21.02
C GLN A 66 10.67 -20.96 20.32
N LEU A 67 11.72 -20.18 20.08
CA LEU A 67 11.64 -18.91 19.36
C LEU A 67 11.37 -19.14 17.87
N VAL A 68 12.09 -20.09 17.26
CA VAL A 68 11.84 -20.54 15.89
C VAL A 68 10.40 -20.97 15.74
N GLY A 69 9.84 -21.75 16.68
CA GLY A 69 8.44 -22.18 16.68
C GLY A 69 7.41 -21.05 16.57
N ARG A 70 7.74 -19.85 17.07
CA ARG A 70 6.88 -18.66 17.08
C ARG A 70 7.22 -17.63 16.01
N ALA A 71 8.37 -17.76 15.36
CA ALA A 71 8.78 -16.89 14.28
C ALA A 71 7.99 -17.18 12.99
N ASP A 72 7.65 -16.13 12.27
CA ASP A 72 6.97 -16.21 10.98
C ASP A 72 7.95 -16.43 9.82
N ILE A 73 9.19 -15.97 9.95
CA ILE A 73 10.21 -16.06 8.90
C ILE A 73 11.53 -16.53 9.51
N LEU A 74 12.19 -17.49 8.86
CA LEU A 74 13.54 -17.92 9.19
C LEU A 74 14.52 -17.41 8.13
N ILE A 75 15.56 -16.69 8.54
CA ILE A 75 16.65 -16.25 7.66
C ILE A 75 17.91 -17.02 8.00
N LEU A 76 18.42 -17.78 7.04
CA LEU A 76 19.66 -18.55 7.16
C LEU A 76 20.85 -17.68 6.77
N LEU A 77 21.80 -17.52 7.69
CA LEU A 77 23.02 -16.74 7.49
C LEU A 77 24.11 -17.58 6.81
N PRO A 78 25.07 -16.97 6.08
CA PRO A 78 26.13 -17.70 5.41
C PRO A 78 26.88 -18.69 6.32
N GLY A 79 27.08 -19.92 5.83
CA GLY A 79 27.72 -21.00 6.58
C GLY A 79 26.80 -21.77 7.52
N TRP A 80 25.49 -21.53 7.46
CA TRP A 80 24.47 -22.27 8.22
C TRP A 80 24.53 -23.78 7.94
N GLU A 81 24.92 -24.17 6.73
CA GLU A 81 25.05 -25.55 6.26
C GLU A 81 26.01 -26.35 7.15
N HIS A 82 26.99 -25.67 7.75
CA HIS A 82 28.00 -26.28 8.61
C HIS A 82 27.61 -26.26 10.10
N SER A 83 26.56 -25.51 10.49
CA SER A 83 26.05 -25.40 11.86
C SER A 83 25.02 -26.49 12.16
N SER A 84 25.33 -27.42 13.07
CA SER A 84 24.38 -28.46 13.50
C SER A 84 23.11 -27.88 14.12
N GLY A 85 23.25 -26.86 14.99
CA GLY A 85 22.10 -26.16 15.58
C GLY A 85 21.22 -25.52 14.53
N THR A 86 21.81 -24.85 13.54
CA THR A 86 21.04 -24.15 12.49
C THR A 86 20.31 -25.09 11.54
N ARG A 87 20.88 -26.27 11.25
CA ARG A 87 20.16 -27.30 10.49
C ARG A 87 18.91 -27.77 11.24
N ILE A 88 18.99 -27.95 12.57
CA ILE A 88 17.84 -28.34 13.41
C ILE A 88 16.79 -27.21 13.46
N GLU A 89 17.22 -25.94 13.57
CA GLU A 89 16.32 -24.78 13.50
C GLU A 89 15.55 -24.72 12.18
N ARG A 90 16.24 -24.94 11.05
CA ARG A 90 15.62 -25.01 9.72
C ARG A 90 14.59 -26.13 9.62
N ASP A 91 14.97 -27.34 10.03
CA ASP A 91 14.08 -28.50 9.94
C ASP A 91 12.83 -28.31 10.81
N THR A 92 13.00 -27.66 11.97
CA THR A 92 11.88 -27.27 12.86
C THR A 92 10.97 -26.23 12.21
N ALA A 93 11.53 -25.24 11.50
CA ALA A 93 10.73 -24.26 10.77
C ALA A 93 9.97 -24.88 9.58
N LEU A 94 10.59 -25.83 8.86
CA LEU A 94 9.97 -26.55 7.74
C LEU A 94 8.85 -27.49 8.17
N ALA A 95 8.92 -28.04 9.39
CA ALA A 95 7.89 -28.93 9.93
C ALA A 95 6.60 -28.20 10.37
N LYS A 96 6.56 -26.86 10.29
CA LYS A 96 5.38 -26.08 10.65
C LYS A 96 4.27 -26.25 9.60
N PRO A 97 2.99 -26.37 10.02
CA PRO A 97 1.86 -26.34 9.09
C PRO A 97 1.85 -25.01 8.33
N ALA A 98 1.45 -25.03 7.05
CA ALA A 98 1.62 -23.94 6.10
C ALA A 98 0.91 -22.62 6.50
N ARG A 99 1.61 -21.84 7.33
CA ARG A 99 1.96 -20.44 7.12
C ARG A 99 3.49 -20.39 7.32
N ALA A 100 4.22 -19.84 6.34
CA ALA A 100 5.68 -19.74 6.22
C ALA A 100 6.40 -20.93 5.54
N ARG A 101 6.80 -20.73 4.27
CA ARG A 101 7.94 -21.45 3.68
C ARG A 101 9.19 -20.57 3.81
N PRO A 102 10.37 -21.15 4.08
CA PRO A 102 11.63 -20.40 4.07
C PRO A 102 12.02 -20.03 2.63
N VAL A 103 12.54 -18.82 2.46
CA VAL A 103 13.20 -18.40 1.23
C VAL A 103 14.62 -18.95 1.27
N GLU A 104 14.92 -19.96 0.44
CA GLU A 104 16.29 -20.43 0.25
C GLU A 104 17.00 -19.49 -0.73
N GLY A 105 17.91 -18.66 -0.20
CA GLY A 105 18.83 -17.84 -0.99
C GLY A 105 20.20 -18.50 -1.04
N GLY A 106 20.43 -19.34 -2.05
CA GLY A 106 21.77 -19.77 -2.46
C GLY A 106 22.46 -18.68 -3.28
N GLU A 107 23.75 -18.46 -2.97
CA GLU A 107 24.74 -17.70 -3.74
C GLU A 107 24.47 -16.21 -4.00
N MET A 108 25.01 -15.36 -3.09
CA MET A 108 25.40 -13.97 -3.40
C MET A 108 26.54 -13.96 -4.43
N GLY A 109 26.22 -14.30 -5.67
CA GLY A 109 27.16 -14.47 -6.77
C GLY A 109 26.88 -13.60 -8.00
N GLU A 110 25.95 -12.64 -7.96
CA GLU A 110 25.74 -11.73 -9.11
C GLU A 110 25.20 -10.33 -8.77
N ALA A 111 24.98 -10.02 -7.48
CA ALA A 111 24.57 -8.67 -7.05
C ALA A 111 25.75 -7.71 -6.77
N ALA A 112 27.00 -8.16 -6.95
CA ALA A 112 28.19 -7.36 -6.65
C ALA A 112 28.87 -6.72 -7.88
N HIS A 113 28.39 -6.98 -9.10
CA HIS A 113 28.98 -6.41 -10.32
C HIS A 113 28.19 -5.27 -10.97
N SER A 114 27.14 -4.76 -10.32
CA SER A 114 26.38 -3.58 -10.78
C SER A 114 26.52 -2.35 -9.88
N VAL A 115 27.36 -2.38 -8.84
CA VAL A 115 27.57 -1.23 -7.92
C VAL A 115 28.76 -0.34 -8.33
N ALA A 116 29.53 -0.71 -9.37
CA ALA A 116 30.70 0.07 -9.81
C ALA A 116 30.44 1.06 -10.98
N LEU A 117 29.21 1.24 -11.44
CA LEU A 117 28.88 2.18 -12.54
C LEU A 117 27.80 3.23 -12.19
N ALA A 118 27.51 3.44 -10.91
CA ALA A 118 26.56 4.47 -10.47
C ALA A 118 27.26 5.71 -9.90
N HIS A 119 28.28 6.23 -10.59
CA HIS A 119 28.66 7.64 -10.50
C HIS A 119 28.12 8.35 -11.75
N GLY A 120 26.82 8.63 -11.74
CA GLY A 120 26.20 9.38 -12.84
C GLY A 120 24.71 9.10 -13.04
N ASN A 121 23.86 9.45 -12.08
CA ASN A 121 22.60 10.15 -12.33
C ASN A 121 21.77 10.29 -11.05
N HIS A 122 21.60 11.53 -10.61
CA HIS A 122 20.83 11.93 -9.43
C HIS A 122 19.32 11.57 -9.49
N LEU A 123 18.82 11.11 -10.66
CA LEU A 123 17.41 10.74 -10.89
C LEU A 123 17.09 9.28 -10.54
N ALA A 124 18.06 8.35 -10.62
CA ALA A 124 17.85 6.94 -10.27
C ALA A 124 17.77 6.72 -8.74
N GLN A 125 18.49 7.54 -7.97
CA GLN A 125 18.50 7.49 -6.51
C GLN A 125 17.13 7.84 -5.88
N ARG A 126 16.31 8.65 -6.56
CA ARG A 126 14.93 8.94 -6.12
C ARG A 126 13.97 7.76 -6.31
N ARG A 127 14.20 6.90 -7.29
CA ARG A 127 13.37 5.70 -7.54
C ARG A 127 13.66 4.57 -6.56
N ILE A 128 14.92 4.36 -6.18
CA ILE A 128 15.31 3.28 -5.26
C ILE A 128 14.92 3.62 -3.81
N ALA A 129 15.00 4.88 -3.40
CA ALA A 129 14.55 5.33 -2.07
C ALA A 129 13.02 5.19 -1.85
N SER A 130 12.23 5.01 -2.91
CA SER A 130 10.78 4.79 -2.83
C SER A 130 10.38 3.34 -2.54
N HIS A 131 11.28 2.36 -2.69
CA HIS A 131 10.94 0.92 -2.69
C HIS A 131 11.38 0.16 -1.41
N MET A 132 11.87 0.84 -0.38
CA MET A 132 12.21 0.21 0.92
C MET A 132 11.52 0.88 2.12
N ARG A 133 10.38 1.55 1.88
CA ARG A 133 9.41 1.77 2.96
C ARG A 133 8.67 0.45 3.18
N PRO A 134 8.53 -0.06 4.41
CA PRO A 134 7.58 -1.14 4.67
C PRO A 134 6.23 -0.68 4.10
N MET A 135 5.62 -1.50 3.24
CA MET A 135 4.32 -1.14 2.67
C MET A 135 3.27 -1.31 3.76
N LEU A 136 3.05 -0.23 4.50
CA LEU A 136 1.97 -0.09 5.46
C LEU A 136 0.80 0.51 4.70
N ILE A 137 -0.24 -0.30 4.46
CA ILE A 137 -1.51 0.25 3.99
C ILE A 137 -2.21 0.83 5.21
N GLU A 138 -2.25 2.15 5.28
CA GLU A 138 -3.07 2.86 6.27
C GLU A 138 -4.53 2.84 5.81
N THR A 139 -5.46 2.82 6.77
CA THR A 139 -6.90 2.88 6.45
C THR A 139 -7.53 4.06 7.13
N GLU A 140 -8.28 4.85 6.37
CA GLU A 140 -9.01 6.03 6.87
C GLU A 140 -10.50 5.86 6.62
N SER A 141 -11.31 6.22 7.63
CA SER A 141 -12.75 6.31 7.49
C SER A 141 -13.15 7.50 6.63
N THR A 142 -14.19 7.31 5.81
CA THR A 142 -14.80 8.39 5.04
C THR A 142 -16.12 8.82 5.68
N PRO A 143 -16.69 9.98 5.30
CA PRO A 143 -18.06 10.33 5.70
C PRO A 143 -19.12 9.32 5.24
N ASN A 144 -18.83 8.50 4.23
CA ASN A 144 -19.68 7.39 3.81
C ASN A 144 -19.31 6.12 4.60
N PRO A 145 -20.17 5.61 5.50
CA PRO A 145 -19.85 4.43 6.31
C PRO A 145 -19.64 3.15 5.48
N ALA A 146 -20.19 3.10 4.26
CA ALA A 146 -19.98 1.98 3.34
C ALA A 146 -18.63 2.04 2.61
N THR A 147 -17.88 3.15 2.71
CA THR A 147 -16.63 3.35 1.98
C THR A 147 -15.45 3.55 2.93
N LEU A 148 -14.36 2.81 2.69
CA LEU A 148 -13.10 2.95 3.42
C LEU A 148 -11.98 3.29 2.44
N LYS A 149 -11.08 4.19 2.88
CA LYS A 149 -9.90 4.59 2.12
C LYS A 149 -8.69 3.77 2.55
N PHE A 150 -7.93 3.29 1.57
CA PHE A 150 -6.72 2.48 1.73
C PHE A 150 -5.54 3.24 1.13
N LEU A 151 -4.57 3.63 1.95
CA LEU A 151 -3.42 4.43 1.56
C LEU A 151 -2.17 3.52 1.54
N PRO A 152 -1.70 3.05 0.37
CA PRO A 152 -0.55 2.14 0.28
C PRO A 152 0.80 2.80 0.57
N GLY A 153 0.83 4.09 0.94
CA GLY A 153 2.06 4.84 1.21
C GLY A 153 2.85 5.22 -0.04
N ARG A 154 2.26 5.05 -1.23
CA ARG A 154 2.82 5.40 -2.55
C ARG A 154 1.73 5.95 -3.47
N ALA A 155 2.13 6.59 -4.57
CA ALA A 155 1.19 7.02 -5.60
C ALA A 155 0.47 5.80 -6.21
N VAL A 156 -0.85 5.91 -6.35
CA VAL A 156 -1.72 4.94 -7.01
C VAL A 156 -1.93 5.38 -8.46
N MET A 157 -2.49 6.58 -8.66
CA MET A 157 -2.62 7.22 -9.97
C MET A 157 -1.56 8.32 -10.13
N GLU A 158 -0.77 8.26 -11.20
CA GLU A 158 0.19 9.32 -11.54
C GLU A 158 -0.51 10.60 -12.01
N ALA A 159 -1.66 10.46 -12.69
CA ALA A 159 -2.50 11.55 -13.14
C ALA A 159 -3.97 11.09 -13.20
N GLY A 160 -4.87 12.01 -12.88
CA GLY A 160 -6.30 11.75 -12.89
C GLY A 160 -6.77 10.77 -11.82
N THR A 161 -8.00 10.33 -11.98
CA THR A 161 -8.70 9.41 -11.08
C THR A 161 -9.47 8.38 -11.90
N ARG A 162 -9.84 7.25 -11.30
CA ARG A 162 -10.66 6.23 -11.97
C ARG A 162 -11.68 5.67 -11.00
N ASP A 163 -12.95 5.79 -11.38
CA ASP A 163 -14.10 5.23 -10.68
C ASP A 163 -14.56 3.93 -11.36
N PHE A 164 -14.83 2.88 -10.59
CA PHE A 164 -15.36 1.61 -11.06
C PHE A 164 -16.67 1.34 -10.33
N ALA A 165 -17.79 1.58 -11.01
CA ALA A 165 -19.12 1.43 -10.44
C ALA A 165 -19.76 0.05 -10.68
N SER A 166 -19.14 -0.79 -11.51
CA SER A 166 -19.59 -2.17 -11.77
C SER A 166 -18.42 -3.14 -11.96
N PRO A 167 -18.65 -4.46 -11.81
CA PRO A 167 -17.65 -5.48 -12.14
C PRO A 167 -17.17 -5.40 -13.59
N GLU A 168 -18.03 -4.99 -14.53
CA GLU A 168 -17.66 -4.88 -15.95
C GLU A 168 -16.66 -3.75 -16.18
N GLU A 169 -16.87 -2.60 -15.52
CA GLU A 169 -15.88 -1.51 -15.55
C GLU A 169 -14.55 -1.92 -14.90
N ALA A 170 -14.62 -2.76 -13.85
CA ALA A 170 -13.47 -3.23 -13.10
C ALA A 170 -12.53 -4.13 -13.91
N GLU A 171 -13.00 -4.76 -14.99
CA GLU A 171 -12.18 -5.56 -15.91
C GLU A 171 -11.00 -4.78 -16.51
N ALA A 172 -11.07 -3.45 -16.51
CA ALA A 172 -9.97 -2.60 -16.94
C ALA A 172 -8.75 -2.64 -15.99
N SER A 173 -8.91 -3.08 -14.73
CA SER A 173 -7.87 -3.10 -13.70
C SER A 173 -7.78 -4.46 -12.98
N PRO A 174 -6.58 -5.07 -12.91
CA PRO A 174 -6.38 -6.28 -12.12
C PRO A 174 -6.76 -6.10 -10.63
N LEU A 175 -6.45 -4.92 -10.05
CA LEU A 175 -6.79 -4.62 -8.67
C LEU A 175 -8.30 -4.50 -8.47
N ALA A 176 -8.97 -3.72 -9.33
CA ALA A 176 -10.42 -3.55 -9.22
C ALA A 176 -11.14 -4.89 -9.43
N THR A 177 -10.74 -5.67 -10.44
CA THR A 177 -11.29 -7.00 -10.69
C THR A 177 -11.17 -7.92 -9.46
N ALA A 178 -9.99 -7.95 -8.83
CA ALA A 178 -9.77 -8.77 -7.64
C ALA A 178 -10.65 -8.32 -6.45
N LEU A 179 -10.83 -7.00 -6.26
CA LEU A 179 -11.69 -6.45 -5.22
C LEU A 179 -13.17 -6.78 -5.45
N PHE A 180 -13.67 -6.63 -6.68
CA PHE A 180 -15.05 -7.00 -7.02
C PHE A 180 -15.31 -8.50 -6.91
N ALA A 181 -14.29 -9.35 -7.10
CA ALA A 181 -14.41 -10.81 -6.95
C ALA A 181 -14.73 -11.26 -5.51
N LEU A 182 -14.62 -10.38 -4.51
CA LEU A 182 -15.07 -10.66 -3.14
C LEU A 182 -16.61 -10.79 -3.03
N GLY A 183 -17.37 -10.28 -4.00
CA GLY A 183 -18.84 -10.34 -4.01
C GLY A 183 -19.53 -9.26 -3.17
N ASP A 184 -18.92 -8.84 -2.06
CA ASP A 184 -19.47 -7.81 -1.18
C ASP A 184 -18.98 -6.38 -1.49
N VAL A 185 -18.16 -6.22 -2.54
CA VAL A 185 -17.68 -4.90 -3.02
C VAL A 185 -18.59 -4.40 -4.15
N THR A 186 -19.06 -3.17 -4.03
CA THR A 186 -19.95 -2.50 -5.00
C THR A 186 -19.30 -1.34 -5.73
N GLY A 187 -18.17 -0.83 -5.25
CA GLY A 187 -17.45 0.26 -5.89
C GLY A 187 -15.97 0.25 -5.54
N VAL A 188 -15.13 0.61 -6.50
CA VAL A 188 -13.70 0.83 -6.30
C VAL A 188 -13.33 2.16 -6.96
N PHE A 189 -12.53 2.97 -6.29
CA PHE A 189 -12.08 4.25 -6.81
C PHE A 189 -10.59 4.44 -6.57
N PHE A 190 -9.86 4.79 -7.62
CA PHE A 190 -8.44 5.10 -7.56
C PHE A 190 -8.22 6.61 -7.53
N GLY A 191 -7.75 7.10 -6.40
CA GLY A 191 -7.25 8.45 -6.21
C GLY A 191 -5.76 8.54 -6.50
N ARG A 192 -5.16 9.70 -6.21
CA ARG A 192 -3.73 9.96 -6.44
C ARG A 192 -2.83 9.03 -5.62
N ASP A 193 -3.11 8.86 -4.34
CA ASP A 193 -2.30 8.13 -3.36
C ASP A 193 -3.13 7.19 -2.49
N PHE A 194 -4.36 6.90 -2.90
CA PHE A 194 -5.28 6.02 -2.18
C PHE A 194 -6.19 5.22 -3.12
N VAL A 195 -6.74 4.14 -2.58
CA VAL A 195 -7.84 3.37 -3.16
C VAL A 195 -9.02 3.44 -2.19
N SER A 196 -10.18 3.89 -2.66
CA SER A 196 -11.43 3.80 -1.91
C SER A 196 -12.19 2.56 -2.35
N VAL A 197 -12.71 1.79 -1.41
CA VAL A 197 -13.53 0.61 -1.68
C VAL A 197 -14.87 0.79 -0.96
N THR A 198 -15.96 0.52 -1.67
CA THR A 198 -17.34 0.61 -1.16
C THR A 198 -17.95 -0.78 -1.08
N ILE A 199 -18.51 -1.14 0.07
CA ILE A 199 -19.16 -2.44 0.28
C ILE A 199 -20.68 -2.39 0.09
N ALA A 200 -21.28 -3.56 -0.18
CA ALA A 200 -22.72 -3.71 -0.38
C ALA A 200 -23.54 -3.39 0.87
N PRO A 201 -24.80 -2.94 0.74
CA PRO A 201 -25.70 -2.78 1.87
C PRO A 201 -25.85 -4.09 2.65
N GLY A 202 -25.60 -4.04 3.97
CA GLY A 202 -25.68 -5.19 4.86
C GLY A 202 -24.36 -5.96 5.04
N ALA A 203 -23.31 -5.62 4.28
CA ALA A 203 -21.96 -6.07 4.56
C ALA A 203 -21.30 -5.21 5.65
N GLU A 204 -20.35 -5.79 6.39
CA GLU A 204 -19.65 -5.13 7.49
C GLU A 204 -18.15 -5.05 7.24
N TRP A 205 -17.56 -3.87 7.51
CA TRP A 205 -16.12 -3.67 7.32
C TRP A 205 -15.26 -4.57 8.20
N ALA A 206 -15.76 -5.03 9.35
CA ALA A 206 -15.02 -5.96 10.20
C ALA A 206 -14.67 -7.27 9.47
N ASP A 207 -15.53 -7.71 8.55
CA ASP A 207 -15.39 -8.95 7.81
C ASP A 207 -14.70 -8.73 6.46
N ALA A 208 -15.04 -7.66 5.74
CA ALA A 208 -14.46 -7.38 4.42
C ALA A 208 -13.02 -6.81 4.47
N LYS A 209 -12.66 -6.10 5.54
CA LYS A 209 -11.38 -5.37 5.62
C LYS A 209 -10.12 -6.26 5.51
N PRO A 210 -10.04 -7.44 6.15
CA PRO A 210 -8.87 -8.32 6.00
C PRO A 210 -8.60 -8.74 4.55
N ASP A 211 -9.65 -9.09 3.81
CA ASP A 211 -9.52 -9.56 2.42
C ASP A 211 -9.18 -8.41 1.47
N VAL A 212 -9.84 -7.25 1.63
CA VAL A 212 -9.50 -6.04 0.87
C VAL A 212 -8.06 -5.62 1.12
N LEU A 213 -7.60 -5.62 2.38
CA LEU A 213 -6.20 -5.34 2.71
C LEU A 213 -5.25 -6.33 2.06
N GLY A 214 -5.57 -7.63 2.07
CA GLY A 214 -4.78 -8.66 1.42
C GLY A 214 -4.62 -8.41 -0.08
N ILE A 215 -5.71 -8.13 -0.77
CA ILE A 215 -5.72 -7.86 -2.21
C ILE A 215 -4.92 -6.60 -2.57
N VAL A 216 -5.17 -5.49 -1.87
CA VAL A 216 -4.43 -4.24 -2.09
C VAL A 216 -2.94 -4.45 -1.80
N MET A 217 -2.63 -5.23 -0.76
CA MET A 217 -1.26 -5.55 -0.38
C MET A 217 -0.56 -6.37 -1.46
N ASP A 218 -1.16 -7.48 -1.89
CA ASP A 218 -0.57 -8.36 -2.89
C ASP A 218 -0.36 -7.63 -4.22
N HIS A 219 -1.31 -6.79 -4.64
CA HIS A 219 -1.20 -6.01 -5.88
C HIS A 219 0.03 -5.10 -5.89
N PHE A 220 0.21 -4.30 -4.83
CA PHE A 220 1.30 -3.34 -4.77
C PHE A 220 2.64 -3.98 -4.38
N LEU A 221 2.65 -5.08 -3.62
CA LEU A 221 3.87 -5.84 -3.32
C LEU A 221 4.42 -6.55 -4.56
N ALA A 222 3.54 -7.06 -5.42
CA ALA A 222 3.92 -7.73 -6.66
C ALA A 222 4.21 -6.75 -7.82
N ASP A 223 4.13 -5.43 -7.57
CA ASP A 223 4.22 -4.36 -8.58
C ASP A 223 3.38 -4.66 -9.82
N MET A 224 2.16 -5.16 -9.60
CA MET A 224 1.23 -5.44 -10.68
C MET A 224 0.82 -4.12 -11.37
N PRO A 225 0.60 -4.15 -12.70
CA PRO A 225 0.10 -2.99 -13.40
C PRO A 225 -1.30 -2.64 -12.90
N LEU A 226 -1.55 -1.35 -12.63
CA LEU A 226 -2.85 -0.89 -12.16
C LEU A 226 -3.96 -1.09 -13.21
N PHE A 227 -3.59 -1.09 -14.49
CA PHE A 227 -4.48 -1.26 -15.64
C PHE A 227 -3.98 -2.36 -16.58
N HIS A 228 -4.90 -3.08 -17.20
CA HIS A 228 -4.56 -3.93 -18.34
C HIS A 228 -4.03 -3.10 -19.53
N PRO A 229 -3.19 -3.68 -20.41
CA PRO A 229 -2.77 -2.98 -21.62
C PRO A 229 -3.99 -2.51 -22.45
N ALA A 230 -3.97 -1.26 -22.89
CA ALA A 230 -5.04 -0.62 -23.67
C ALA A 230 -6.39 -0.38 -22.95
N SER A 231 -6.45 -0.44 -21.61
CA SER A 231 -7.67 -0.16 -20.83
C SER A 231 -7.74 1.24 -20.20
N ALA A 232 -7.04 2.23 -20.76
CA ALA A 232 -7.03 3.62 -20.28
C ALA A 232 -8.37 4.37 -20.47
N ALA A 233 -9.40 3.72 -21.01
CA ALA A 233 -10.73 4.30 -21.14
C ALA A 233 -11.34 4.60 -19.75
N GLY A 234 -11.89 5.79 -19.58
CA GLY A 234 -12.58 6.22 -18.35
C GLY A 234 -11.69 6.80 -17.26
N ILE A 235 -10.39 7.00 -17.50
CA ILE A 235 -9.53 7.79 -16.61
C ILE A 235 -9.99 9.25 -16.68
N SER A 236 -10.41 9.80 -15.55
CA SER A 236 -10.81 11.20 -15.43
C SER A 236 -9.58 12.05 -15.15
N VAL A 237 -9.10 12.81 -16.14
CA VAL A 237 -7.96 13.72 -15.99
C VAL A 237 -8.48 15.14 -15.69
N PRO A 238 -7.84 15.91 -14.79
CA PRO A 238 -8.20 17.31 -14.58
C PRO A 238 -8.17 18.09 -15.90
N GLY A 239 -9.29 18.73 -16.26
CA GLY A 239 -9.41 19.53 -17.48
C GLY A 239 -9.89 18.80 -18.74
N ASP A 240 -10.13 17.49 -18.69
CA ASP A 240 -10.84 16.82 -19.78
C ASP A 240 -12.33 17.19 -19.71
N ASP A 241 -12.76 18.05 -20.64
CA ASP A 241 -14.16 18.41 -20.86
C ASP A 241 -14.93 17.19 -21.42
N GLU A 242 -15.23 16.22 -20.56
CA GLU A 242 -16.19 15.17 -20.89
C GLU A 242 -17.61 15.77 -20.90
N GLY A 243 -17.92 16.41 -22.03
CA GLY A 243 -19.12 17.20 -22.29
C GLY A 243 -20.44 16.50 -21.99
N GLY A 244 -20.99 16.76 -20.81
CA GLY A 244 -22.36 16.41 -20.46
C GLY A 244 -23.35 17.56 -20.74
N PHE A 245 -22.90 18.80 -20.52
CA PHE A 245 -23.68 20.02 -20.73
C PHE A 245 -22.80 21.03 -21.47
N ALA A 246 -23.33 21.63 -22.55
CA ALA A 246 -22.57 22.59 -23.35
C ALA A 246 -22.47 23.92 -22.59
N ASP A 247 -21.24 24.30 -22.24
CA ASP A 247 -20.94 25.63 -21.71
C ASP A 247 -21.25 26.68 -22.80
N ASP A 248 -21.87 27.80 -22.42
CA ASP A 248 -22.03 28.94 -23.32
C ASP A 248 -20.68 29.66 -23.46
N PRO A 249 -20.15 29.89 -24.68
CA PRO A 249 -18.93 30.68 -24.87
C PRO A 249 -18.98 32.08 -24.25
N ALA A 250 -20.17 32.65 -24.05
CA ALA A 250 -20.35 33.93 -23.37
C ALA A 250 -20.02 33.86 -21.86
N ASP A 251 -20.08 32.68 -21.26
CA ASP A 251 -19.83 32.44 -19.84
C ASP A 251 -18.40 31.90 -19.58
N ALA A 252 -17.49 31.98 -20.57
CA ALA A 252 -16.15 31.38 -20.48
C ALA A 252 -15.37 31.79 -19.23
N ASP A 253 -15.40 33.08 -18.86
CA ASP A 253 -14.71 33.59 -17.67
C ASP A 253 -15.31 33.02 -16.37
N ILE A 254 -16.64 32.83 -16.33
CA ILE A 254 -17.36 32.24 -15.19
C ILE A 254 -16.99 30.76 -15.07
N VAL A 255 -16.98 30.04 -16.20
CA VAL A 255 -16.60 28.62 -16.26
C VAL A 255 -15.16 28.43 -15.80
N GLU A 256 -14.23 29.28 -16.25
CA GLU A 256 -12.83 29.23 -15.81
C GLU A 256 -12.73 29.43 -14.29
N GLN A 257 -13.45 30.41 -13.73
CA GLN A 257 -13.47 30.67 -12.30
C GLN A 257 -14.07 29.48 -11.50
N ILE A 258 -15.14 28.86 -12.00
CA ILE A 258 -15.74 27.67 -11.38
C ILE A 258 -14.74 26.51 -11.39
N LYS A 259 -14.10 26.25 -12.54
CA LYS A 259 -13.09 25.18 -12.69
C LYS A 259 -11.90 25.43 -11.74
N GLU A 260 -11.42 26.67 -11.63
CA GLU A 260 -10.35 27.02 -10.69
C GLU A 260 -10.74 26.77 -9.23
N LEU A 261 -11.94 27.16 -8.81
CA LEU A 261 -12.42 26.91 -7.44
C LEU A 261 -12.59 25.42 -7.16
N ILE A 262 -13.07 24.65 -8.14
CA ILE A 262 -13.19 23.20 -8.05
C ILE A 262 -11.81 22.58 -7.81
N GLU A 263 -10.82 22.91 -8.63
CA GLU A 263 -9.47 22.34 -8.54
C GLU A 263 -8.73 22.78 -7.26
N THR A 264 -8.83 24.06 -6.88
CA THR A 264 -8.02 24.62 -5.79
C THR A 264 -8.63 24.42 -4.42
N ARG A 265 -9.95 24.22 -4.31
CA ARG A 265 -10.64 24.17 -3.00
C ARG A 265 -11.53 22.95 -2.83
N VAL A 266 -12.31 22.58 -3.83
CA VAL A 266 -13.32 21.53 -3.69
C VAL A 266 -12.69 20.14 -3.80
N ARG A 267 -11.96 19.85 -4.88
CA ARG A 267 -11.32 18.54 -5.11
C ARG A 267 -10.37 18.14 -3.98
N PRO A 268 -9.54 19.02 -3.39
CA PRO A 268 -8.71 18.65 -2.24
C PRO A 268 -9.53 18.17 -1.03
N ALA A 269 -10.67 18.81 -0.74
CA ALA A 269 -11.56 18.40 0.34
C ALA A 269 -12.24 17.06 0.03
N VAL A 270 -12.72 16.90 -1.21
CA VAL A 270 -13.37 15.66 -1.66
C VAL A 270 -12.42 14.46 -1.71
N ALA A 271 -11.17 14.68 -2.12
CA ALA A 271 -10.14 13.65 -2.12
C ALA A 271 -9.79 13.19 -0.70
N ASN A 272 -9.77 14.10 0.27
CA ASN A 272 -9.61 13.73 1.68
C ASN A 272 -10.73 12.80 2.15
N ASP A 273 -11.96 13.07 1.69
CA ASP A 273 -13.14 12.24 1.95
C ASP A 273 -13.18 10.94 1.13
N GLY A 274 -12.17 10.67 0.28
CA GLY A 274 -12.04 9.42 -0.45
C GLY A 274 -12.81 9.36 -1.78
N GLY A 275 -13.14 10.51 -2.38
CA GLY A 275 -13.79 10.60 -3.68
C GLY A 275 -13.13 11.59 -4.63
N ASP A 276 -13.83 11.94 -5.69
CA ASP A 276 -13.48 13.04 -6.60
C ASP A 276 -14.75 13.63 -7.23
N ILE A 277 -14.61 14.81 -7.85
CA ILE A 277 -15.66 15.44 -8.62
C ILE A 277 -15.18 15.79 -10.02
N VAL A 278 -16.06 15.54 -11.00
CA VAL A 278 -15.82 15.89 -12.41
C VAL A 278 -16.84 16.95 -12.81
N TYR A 279 -16.34 18.09 -13.29
CA TYR A 279 -17.18 19.13 -13.88
C TYR A 279 -17.84 18.62 -15.16
N ARG A 280 -19.15 18.83 -15.30
CA ARG A 280 -19.94 18.37 -16.46
C ARG A 280 -20.53 19.51 -17.29
N GLY A 281 -20.56 20.73 -16.74
CA GLY A 281 -20.93 21.94 -17.47
C GLY A 281 -21.64 22.98 -16.60
N PHE A 282 -21.89 24.13 -17.20
CA PHE A 282 -22.58 25.27 -16.60
C PHE A 282 -23.64 25.80 -17.57
N ASP A 283 -24.89 25.93 -17.10
CA ASP A 283 -25.98 26.54 -17.86
C ASP A 283 -26.83 27.45 -16.96
N LYS A 284 -26.87 28.75 -17.28
CA LYS A 284 -27.75 29.75 -16.65
C LYS A 284 -27.72 29.70 -15.12
N GLY A 285 -26.53 29.69 -14.55
CA GLY A 285 -26.34 29.64 -13.10
C GLY A 285 -26.45 28.25 -12.48
N ASN A 286 -26.62 27.18 -13.26
CA ASN A 286 -26.63 25.80 -12.78
C ASN A 286 -25.29 25.15 -13.09
N VAL A 287 -24.60 24.66 -12.05
CA VAL A 287 -23.35 23.90 -12.19
C VAL A 287 -23.66 22.42 -12.10
N TYR A 288 -23.24 21.63 -13.08
CA TYR A 288 -23.43 20.18 -13.11
C TYR A 288 -22.11 19.47 -12.79
N LEU A 289 -22.14 18.59 -11.78
CA LEU A 289 -20.97 17.85 -11.30
C LEU A 289 -21.29 16.36 -11.26
N LYS A 290 -20.35 15.51 -11.68
CA LYS A 290 -20.40 14.07 -11.43
C LYS A 290 -19.58 13.76 -10.18
N MET A 291 -20.18 13.07 -9.22
CA MET A 291 -19.51 12.62 -8.00
C MET A 291 -18.92 11.21 -8.20
N GLN A 292 -17.71 10.96 -7.72
CA GLN A 292 -17.02 9.68 -7.82
C GLN A 292 -16.50 9.19 -6.46
N GLY A 293 -16.21 7.89 -6.34
CA GLY A 293 -15.68 7.28 -5.12
C GLY A 293 -16.63 7.39 -3.92
N ALA A 294 -16.11 7.74 -2.74
CA ALA A 294 -16.92 7.81 -1.51
C ALA A 294 -18.11 8.79 -1.58
N CYS A 295 -18.06 9.74 -2.52
CA CYS A 295 -19.08 10.76 -2.72
C CYS A 295 -20.28 10.29 -3.57
N SER A 296 -20.15 9.13 -4.23
CA SER A 296 -21.25 8.51 -4.98
C SER A 296 -22.07 7.56 -4.07
N GLY A 297 -23.38 7.50 -4.27
CA GLY A 297 -24.24 6.44 -3.69
C GLY A 297 -24.71 6.60 -2.23
N CYS A 298 -24.26 7.60 -1.46
CA CYS A 298 -24.74 7.84 -0.09
C CYS A 298 -25.64 9.09 0.02
N PRO A 299 -26.97 8.96 0.23
CA PRO A 299 -27.90 10.10 0.22
C PRO A 299 -27.55 11.21 1.23
N SER A 300 -27.03 10.86 2.40
CA SER A 300 -26.64 11.83 3.44
C SER A 300 -25.35 12.58 3.10
N SER A 301 -24.39 11.90 2.49
CA SER A 301 -23.09 12.49 2.13
C SER A 301 -23.22 13.35 0.88
N THR A 302 -23.99 12.89 -0.12
CA THR A 302 -24.23 13.65 -1.35
C THR A 302 -24.97 14.96 -1.08
N ALA A 303 -25.99 14.98 -0.21
CA ALA A 303 -26.71 16.20 0.14
C ALA A 303 -25.83 17.23 0.87
N THR A 304 -25.08 16.79 1.87
CA THR A 304 -24.21 17.68 2.65
C THR A 304 -23.08 18.26 1.81
N LEU A 305 -22.41 17.40 1.03
CA LEU A 305 -21.32 17.82 0.15
C LEU A 305 -21.81 18.78 -0.93
N LYS A 306 -22.94 18.44 -1.59
CA LYS A 306 -23.58 19.32 -2.58
C LYS A 306 -23.85 20.71 -2.01
N ASN A 307 -24.45 20.79 -0.81
CA ASN A 307 -24.76 22.07 -0.17
C ASN A 307 -23.50 22.86 0.18
N GLY A 308 -22.44 22.18 0.62
CA GLY A 308 -21.14 22.80 0.88
C GLY A 308 -20.51 23.41 -0.37
N ILE A 309 -20.50 22.65 -1.47
CA ILE A 309 -19.99 23.10 -2.77
C ILE A 309 -20.82 24.27 -3.29
N GLU A 310 -22.15 24.16 -3.24
CA GLU A 310 -23.05 25.21 -3.71
C GLU A 310 -22.85 26.52 -2.94
N SER A 311 -22.73 26.45 -1.62
CA SER A 311 -22.47 27.62 -0.77
C SER A 311 -21.12 28.28 -1.11
N LEU A 312 -20.08 27.47 -1.32
CA LEU A 312 -18.75 27.96 -1.72
C LEU A 312 -18.80 28.64 -3.09
N LEU A 313 -19.38 27.98 -4.09
CA LEU A 313 -19.45 28.53 -5.45
C LEU A 313 -20.26 29.81 -5.48
N LYS A 314 -21.43 29.86 -4.81
CA LYS A 314 -22.24 31.09 -4.67
C LYS A 314 -21.48 32.26 -4.05
N HIS A 315 -20.57 31.98 -3.13
CA HIS A 315 -19.80 33.02 -2.44
C HIS A 315 -18.74 33.67 -3.34
N TYR A 316 -18.08 32.88 -4.17
CA TYR A 316 -16.98 33.35 -5.03
C TYR A 316 -17.42 33.66 -6.48
N VAL A 317 -18.54 33.08 -6.93
CA VAL A 317 -19.12 33.22 -8.27
C VAL A 317 -20.62 33.53 -8.11
N PRO A 318 -21.00 34.81 -7.96
CA PRO A 318 -22.39 35.22 -7.70
C PRO A 318 -23.41 34.77 -8.76
N GLU A 319 -22.95 34.46 -9.97
CA GLU A 319 -23.73 33.94 -11.09
C GLU A 319 -24.22 32.50 -10.87
N VAL A 320 -23.57 31.75 -9.97
CA VAL A 320 -24.00 30.40 -9.59
C VAL A 320 -25.24 30.49 -8.70
N THR A 321 -26.32 29.81 -9.11
CA THR A 321 -27.60 29.77 -8.40
C THR A 321 -27.91 28.40 -7.81
N ALA A 322 -27.39 27.31 -8.40
CA ALA A 322 -27.57 25.95 -7.92
C ALA A 322 -26.46 25.02 -8.41
N VAL A 323 -26.19 23.97 -7.64
CA VAL A 323 -25.36 22.84 -8.06
C VAL A 323 -26.24 21.61 -8.27
N HIS A 324 -25.90 20.73 -9.21
CA HIS A 324 -26.59 19.46 -9.45
C HIS A 324 -25.58 18.32 -9.58
N ALA A 325 -25.88 17.20 -8.93
CA ALA A 325 -25.13 15.96 -9.10
C ALA A 325 -25.76 15.15 -10.25
N VAL A 326 -24.95 14.68 -11.19
CA VAL A 326 -25.37 13.92 -12.39
C VAL A 326 -24.62 12.59 -12.53
#